data_AF-A0AAF0Y0R9-F1
#
_entry.id   AF-A0AAF0Y0R9-F1
#
_cell.length_a   1.000
_cell.length_b   1.000
_cell.length_c   1.000
_cell.angle_alpha   90.00
_cell.angle_beta   90.00
_cell.angle_gamma   90.00
#
_symmetry.space_group_name_H-M   'P 1'
#
loop_
_entity.id
_entity.type
_entity.pdbx_description
1 polymer ?
#
loop_
_entity_poly.entity_id
_entity_poly.type
_entity_poly.pdbx_seq_one_letter_code
_entity_poly.pdbx_strand_id
1 'polypeptide(L)'
;MSFLFGGGAPQNQGAVDPVKMEMAISELDMITDVFNRLVTSCHTKCIQPNPQNHRYAEGELLKGEAVCIDRCTAKFFEVNKKVGERMQTMGGQAQSTGSFGR
;
A
#
# COMPACT_ATOMS: atom_id res chain seq x y z
N MET A 1 53.52 20.39 -27.42
CA MET A 1 52.81 19.32 -28.14
C MET A 1 52.26 18.37 -27.10
N SER A 2 51.04 18.58 -26.59
CA SER A 2 49.78 18.08 -27.18
C SER A 2 49.61 16.56 -27.00
N PHE A 3 49.26 16.15 -25.78
CA PHE A 3 48.51 14.90 -25.54
C PHE A 3 47.31 15.23 -24.63
N LEU A 4 46.42 16.04 -25.19
CA LEU A 4 44.99 16.09 -24.85
C LEU A 4 44.33 14.86 -25.49
N PHE A 5 44.02 13.82 -24.72
CA PHE A 5 42.91 12.87 -24.93
C PHE A 5 42.99 11.86 -23.78
N GLY A 6 42.15 11.96 -22.74
CA GLY A 6 40.75 11.61 -22.86
C GLY A 6 40.57 10.14 -22.48
N GLY A 7 40.83 9.82 -21.21
CA GLY A 7 40.72 8.47 -20.65
C GLY A 7 39.96 8.50 -19.33
N GLY A 8 38.83 9.22 -19.31
CA GLY A 8 37.85 9.08 -18.23
C GLY A 8 37.33 7.65 -18.27
N ALA A 9 37.57 6.90 -17.20
CA ALA A 9 36.99 5.57 -17.01
C ALA A 9 35.49 5.64 -17.30
N PRO A 10 34.91 4.65 -18.01
CA PRO A 10 33.47 4.58 -18.17
C PRO A 10 32.87 4.45 -16.76
N GLN A 11 32.29 5.55 -16.27
CA GLN A 11 31.46 5.52 -15.09
C GLN A 11 30.35 4.51 -15.38
N ASN A 12 30.37 3.42 -14.63
CA ASN A 12 29.52 2.26 -14.79
C ASN A 12 28.05 2.69 -14.61
N GLN A 13 27.37 3.03 -15.71
CA GLN A 13 25.98 3.53 -15.75
C GLN A 13 24.93 2.45 -15.38
N GLY A 14 25.36 1.27 -14.92
CA GLY A 14 24.51 0.16 -14.51
C GLY A 14 24.53 -0.16 -13.01
N ALA A 15 25.23 0.62 -12.17
CA ALA A 15 25.23 0.39 -10.74
C ALA A 15 23.88 0.82 -10.13
N VAL A 16 22.98 -0.15 -9.98
CA VAL A 16 21.73 0.04 -9.26
C VAL A 16 22.05 0.32 -7.79
N ASP A 17 21.64 1.48 -7.30
CA ASP A 17 21.88 1.91 -5.92
C ASP A 17 21.12 0.98 -4.95
N PRO A 18 21.81 0.22 -4.08
CA PRO A 18 21.18 -0.77 -3.23
C PRO A 18 20.13 -0.16 -2.28
N VAL A 19 20.31 1.10 -1.89
CA VAL A 19 19.33 1.82 -1.04
C VAL A 19 18.05 2.09 -1.81
N LYS A 20 18.14 2.45 -3.09
CA LYS A 20 16.96 2.69 -3.93
C LYS A 20 16.20 1.39 -4.22
N MET A 21 16.90 0.26 -4.30
CA MET A 21 16.26 -1.04 -4.47
C MET A 21 15.51 -1.47 -3.22
N GLU A 22 16.11 -1.29 -2.04
CA GLU A 22 15.44 -1.60 -0.77
C GLU A 22 14.16 -0.76 -0.59
N MET A 23 14.23 0.54 -0.91
CA MET A 23 13.06 1.41 -0.90
C MET A 23 11.96 0.91 -1.86
N ALA A 24 12.34 0.53 -3.09
CA ALA A 24 11.40 0.00 -4.07
C ALA A 24 10.77 -1.32 -3.61
N ILE A 25 11.53 -2.20 -2.97
CA ILE A 25 11.01 -3.46 -2.39
C ILE A 25 9.97 -3.15 -1.30
N SER A 26 10.30 -2.22 -0.40
CA SER A 26 9.37 -1.83 0.68
C SER A 26 8.05 -1.25 0.15
N GLU A 27 8.10 -0.52 -0.98
CA GLU A 27 6.90 0.03 -1.61
C GLU A 27 6.01 -1.07 -2.20
N LEU A 28 6.61 -2.08 -2.82
CA LEU A 28 5.88 -3.24 -3.34
C LEU A 28 5.24 -4.09 -2.23
N ASP A 29 5.95 -4.27 -1.11
CA ASP A 29 5.42 -5.00 0.05
C ASP A 29 4.21 -4.27 0.64
N MET A 30 4.28 -2.94 0.76
CA MET A 30 3.15 -2.11 1.19
C MET A 30 1.95 -2.24 0.25
N ILE A 31 2.15 -2.14 -1.06
CA ILE A 31 1.05 -2.28 -2.05
C ILE A 31 0.40 -3.66 -1.94
N THR A 32 1.22 -4.70 -1.77
CA THR A 32 0.75 -6.08 -1.67
C THR A 32 -0.09 -6.30 -0.41
N ASP A 33 0.34 -5.80 0.75
CA ASP A 33 -0.44 -5.88 1.99
C ASP A 33 -1.77 -5.11 1.87
N VAL A 34 -1.74 -3.89 1.30
CA VAL A 34 -2.96 -3.09 1.05
C VAL A 34 -3.94 -3.84 0.15
N PHE A 35 -3.47 -4.47 -0.93
CA PHE A 35 -4.29 -5.26 -1.82
C PHE A 35 -4.93 -6.46 -1.12
N ASN A 36 -4.14 -7.24 -0.36
CA ASN A 36 -4.65 -8.41 0.35
C ASN A 36 -5.71 -8.04 1.40
N ARG A 37 -5.53 -6.90 2.11
CA ARG A 37 -6.51 -6.38 3.06
C ARG A 37 -7.76 -5.84 2.38
N LEU A 38 -7.62 -5.17 1.24
CA LEU A 38 -8.74 -4.69 0.43
C LEU A 38 -9.62 -5.86 0.00
N VAL A 39 -9.02 -6.90 -0.60
CA VAL A 39 -9.73 -8.08 -1.10
C VAL A 39 -10.46 -8.77 0.05
N THR A 40 -9.78 -9.05 1.16
CA THR A 40 -10.38 -9.71 2.33
C THR A 40 -11.52 -8.88 2.93
N SER A 41 -11.34 -7.56 3.06
CA SER A 41 -12.38 -6.67 3.63
C SER A 41 -13.60 -6.55 2.72
N CYS A 42 -13.42 -6.45 1.42
CA CYS A 42 -14.54 -6.32 0.50
C CYS A 42 -15.26 -7.66 0.26
N HIS A 43 -14.53 -8.77 0.25
CA HIS A 43 -15.12 -10.09 0.21
C HIS A 43 -16.05 -10.33 1.41
N THR A 44 -15.54 -10.12 2.63
CA THR A 44 -16.32 -10.26 3.88
C THR A 44 -17.52 -9.32 3.96
N LYS A 45 -17.48 -8.13 3.34
CA LYS A 45 -18.58 -7.16 3.39
C LYS A 45 -19.64 -7.38 2.31
N CYS A 46 -19.23 -7.78 1.11
CA CYS A 46 -20.10 -7.75 -0.07
C CYS A 46 -20.56 -9.13 -0.54
N ILE A 47 -19.73 -10.16 -0.40
CA ILE A 47 -20.05 -11.53 -0.83
C ILE A 47 -20.48 -12.37 0.39
N GLN A 48 -19.90 -12.05 1.54
CA GLN A 48 -19.96 -12.84 2.76
C GLN A 48 -20.50 -12.04 3.97
N PRO A 49 -21.59 -11.26 3.84
CA PRO A 49 -21.97 -10.24 4.84
C PRO A 49 -22.31 -10.83 6.21
N ASN A 50 -22.66 -12.12 6.29
CA ASN A 50 -22.96 -12.79 7.55
C ASN A 50 -22.09 -14.06 7.71
N PRO A 51 -21.13 -14.07 8.65
CA PRO A 51 -20.19 -15.19 8.81
C PRO A 51 -20.86 -16.49 9.28
N GLN A 52 -22.08 -16.42 9.82
CA GLN A 52 -22.83 -17.61 10.27
C GLN A 52 -23.75 -18.19 9.18
N ASN A 53 -24.00 -17.46 8.10
CA ASN A 53 -24.90 -17.88 7.02
C ASN A 53 -24.31 -17.49 5.67
N HIS A 54 -23.38 -18.31 5.20
CA HIS A 54 -22.82 -18.22 3.86
C HIS A 54 -23.51 -19.16 2.92
N ARG A 55 -24.28 -18.61 1.98
CA ARG A 55 -24.80 -19.39 0.86
C ARG A 55 -24.46 -18.66 -0.42
N TYR A 56 -23.53 -19.22 -1.18
CA TYR A 56 -23.33 -18.87 -2.57
C TYR A 56 -24.49 -19.45 -3.37
N ALA A 57 -25.26 -18.59 -4.02
CA ALA A 57 -26.37 -19.02 -4.88
C ALA A 57 -25.85 -19.52 -6.23
N GLU A 58 -24.80 -18.87 -6.75
CA GLU A 58 -24.18 -19.14 -8.05
C GLU A 58 -22.71 -18.71 -8.04
N GLY A 59 -21.96 -19.05 -9.10
CA GLY A 59 -20.52 -18.75 -9.21
C GLY A 59 -20.20 -17.37 -9.81
N GLU A 60 -21.20 -16.70 -10.38
CA GLU A 60 -21.09 -15.35 -10.94
C GLU A 60 -21.43 -14.30 -9.88
N LEU A 61 -20.86 -13.10 -10.02
CA LEU A 61 -21.20 -11.99 -9.14
C LEU A 61 -22.58 -11.45 -9.50
N LEU A 62 -23.47 -11.41 -8.51
CA LEU A 62 -24.74 -10.73 -8.65
C LEU A 62 -24.52 -9.22 -8.83
N LYS A 63 -25.43 -8.53 -9.54
CA LYS A 63 -25.35 -7.08 -9.73
C LYS A 63 -25.20 -6.30 -8.40
N GLY A 64 -25.84 -6.79 -7.33
CA GLY A 64 -25.72 -6.21 -5.99
C GLY A 64 -24.32 -6.34 -5.40
N GLU A 65 -23.69 -7.51 -5.58
CA GLU A 65 -22.33 -7.77 -5.11
C GLU A 65 -21.31 -6.94 -5.89
N ALA A 66 -21.43 -6.87 -7.21
CA ALA A 66 -20.57 -6.06 -8.06
C ALA A 66 -20.58 -4.57 -7.64
N VAL A 67 -21.77 -3.98 -7.52
CA VAL A 67 -21.92 -2.57 -7.08
C VAL A 67 -21.46 -2.37 -5.62
N CYS A 68 -21.61 -3.38 -4.77
CA CYS A 68 -21.09 -3.33 -3.40
C CYS A 68 -19.57 -3.29 -3.39
N ILE A 69 -18.89 -4.11 -4.21
CA ILE A 69 -17.43 -4.16 -4.31
C ILE A 69 -16.89 -2.79 -4.71
N ASP A 70 -17.45 -2.15 -5.72
CA ASP A 70 -17.06 -0.79 -6.16
C ASP A 70 -17.17 0.24 -5.02
N ARG A 71 -18.26 0.19 -4.26
CA ARG A 71 -18.46 1.08 -3.10
C ARG A 71 -17.51 0.74 -1.96
N CYS A 72 -17.19 -0.54 -1.78
CA CYS A 72 -16.30 -1.01 -0.74
C CYS A 72 -14.87 -0.53 -0.98
N THR A 73 -14.36 -0.66 -2.19
CA THR A 73 -13.00 -0.22 -2.54
C THR A 73 -12.86 1.30 -2.38
N ALA A 74 -13.84 2.08 -2.85
CA ALA A 74 -13.88 3.52 -2.65
C ALA A 74 -13.82 3.92 -1.15
N LYS A 75 -14.65 3.28 -0.32
CA LYS A 75 -14.66 3.51 1.12
C LYS A 75 -13.37 3.05 1.81
N PHE A 76 -12.77 1.96 1.36
CA PHE A 76 -11.53 1.44 1.93
C PHE A 76 -10.39 2.45 1.81
N PHE A 77 -10.23 3.07 0.63
CA PHE A 77 -9.23 4.12 0.44
C PHE A 77 -9.56 5.41 1.19
N GLU A 78 -10.85 5.79 1.27
CA GLU A 78 -11.27 6.93 2.08
C GLU A 78 -10.92 6.73 3.56
N VAL A 79 -11.16 5.53 4.10
CA VAL A 79 -10.81 5.17 5.48
C VAL A 79 -9.29 5.12 5.67
N ASN A 80 -8.56 4.49 4.76
CA ASN A 80 -7.09 4.43 4.84
C ASN A 80 -6.46 5.83 4.88
N LYS A 81 -6.96 6.77 4.06
CA LYS A 81 -6.52 8.17 4.09
C LYS A 81 -6.78 8.81 5.45
N LYS A 82 -8.01 8.70 5.97
CA LYS A 82 -8.38 9.27 7.28
C LYS A 82 -7.58 8.68 8.43
N VAL A 83 -7.31 7.38 8.41
CA VAL A 83 -6.46 6.71 9.40
C VAL A 83 -5.03 7.24 9.31
N GLY A 84 -4.47 7.39 8.10
CA GLY A 84 -3.14 7.97 7.90
C GLY A 84 -3.02 9.39 8.45
N GLU A 85 -4.00 10.27 8.16
CA GLU A 85 -4.05 11.64 8.68
C GLU A 85 -4.09 11.67 10.22
N ARG A 86 -4.86 10.76 10.84
CA ARG A 86 -4.93 10.64 12.31
C ARG A 86 -3.63 10.13 12.91
N MET A 87 -3.00 9.12 12.32
CA MET A 87 -1.72 8.59 12.80
C MET A 87 -0.61 9.66 12.71
N GLN A 88 -0.58 10.45 11.64
CA GLN A 88 0.37 11.58 11.50
C GLN A 88 0.13 12.65 12.57
N THR A 89 -1.13 13.02 12.82
CA THR A 89 -1.50 13.98 13.87
C THR A 89 -1.07 13.49 15.25
N MET A 90 -1.33 12.21 15.57
CA MET A 90 -0.95 11.61 16.84
C MET A 90 0.57 11.46 16.99
N GLY A 91 1.29 11.09 15.92
CA GLY A 91 2.75 11.01 15.92
C GLY A 91 3.42 12.36 16.15
N GLY A 92 2.92 13.42 15.49
CA GLY A 92 3.37 14.80 15.73
C GLY A 92 3.10 15.28 17.15
N GLN A 93 1.95 14.91 17.73
CA GLN A 93 1.66 15.19 19.13
C GLN A 93 2.59 14.39 20.07
N ALA A 94 2.78 13.09 19.87
CA ALA A 94 3.64 12.25 20.70
C ALA A 94 5.11 12.72 20.70
N GLN A 95 5.61 13.21 19.56
CA GLN A 95 6.95 13.78 19.45
C GLN A 95 7.08 15.14 20.17
N SER A 96 5.97 15.88 20.32
CA SER A 96 5.93 17.15 21.07
C SER A 96 5.84 16.97 22.60
N THR A 97 5.29 15.85 23.07
CA THR A 97 5.09 15.59 24.52
C THR A 97 6.18 14.74 25.17
N GLY A 98 7.25 14.36 24.45
CA GLY A 98 8.43 13.71 25.03
C GLY A 98 8.19 12.38 25.76
N SER A 99 7.08 11.69 25.48
CA SER A 99 6.70 10.44 26.18
C SER A 99 7.03 9.22 25.32
N PHE A 100 8.31 9.08 24.95
CA PHE A 100 8.87 7.83 24.46
C PHE A 100 10.23 7.63 25.12
N GLY A 101 10.22 7.50 26.44
CA GLY A 101 11.46 7.49 27.22
C GLY A 101 11.26 7.47 28.73
N ARG A 102 10.38 6.62 29.25
CA ARG A 102 10.51 5.95 30.55
C ARG A 102 9.82 4.61 30.50
#